data_AF-A0A1H6ZFN8-F1
#
_entry.id   AF-A0A1H6ZFN8-F1
#
_cell.length_a   1.000
_cell.length_b   1.000
_cell.length_c   1.000
_cell.angle_alpha   90.00
_cell.angle_beta   90.00
_cell.angle_gamma   90.00
#
_symmetry.space_group_name_H-M   'P 1'
#
loop_
_entity.id
_entity.type
_entity.pdbx_description
1 polymer ?
#
loop_
_entity_poly.entity_id
_entity_poly.type
_entity_poly.pdbx_seq_one_letter_code
_entity_poly.pdbx_strand_id
1 'polypeptide(L)' 'MPDNETRCGHAACQCTVSSGEQYCSDSCREAAGTDRVEGPFCECGHAACASNRAGGEGGG' A
#
# COMPACT_ATOMS: atom_id res chain seq x y z
N MET A 1 -14.67 -20.88 -2.50
CA MET A 1 -13.46 -20.65 -3.33
C MET A 1 -12.50 -19.95 -2.40
N PRO A 2 -11.24 -20.38 -2.22
CA PRO A 2 -10.36 -19.72 -1.26
C PRO A 2 -10.04 -18.30 -1.78
N ASP A 3 -10.59 -17.30 -1.12
CA ASP A 3 -10.21 -15.90 -1.28
C ASP A 3 -8.77 -15.74 -0.77
N ASN A 4 -7.78 -16.02 -1.61
CA ASN A 4 -6.37 -15.87 -1.24
C ASN A 4 -5.91 -14.42 -1.46
N GLU A 5 -6.51 -13.52 -0.69
CA GLU A 5 -6.09 -12.13 -0.59
C GLU A 5 -4.66 -12.08 -0.06
N THR A 6 -3.77 -11.44 -0.81
CA THR A 6 -2.34 -11.33 -0.45
C THR A 6 -2.04 -9.86 -0.14
N ARG A 7 -1.06 -9.58 0.73
CA ARG A 7 -0.67 -8.18 0.99
C ARG A 7 0.10 -7.62 -0.21
N CYS A 8 -0.10 -6.34 -0.50
CA CYS A 8 0.71 -5.62 -1.49
C CYS A 8 2.20 -5.76 -1.17
N GLY A 9 3.01 -6.01 -2.20
CA GLY A 9 4.46 -6.20 -2.13
C GLY A 9 5.25 -4.94 -1.73
N HIS A 10 4.61 -3.77 -1.68
CA HIS A 10 5.22 -2.58 -1.11
C HIS A 10 5.10 -2.63 0.43
N ALA A 11 6.24 -2.65 1.13
CA ALA A 11 6.29 -2.84 2.58
C ALA A 11 5.47 -1.79 3.37
N ALA A 12 5.51 -0.52 2.97
CA ALA A 12 4.73 0.55 3.60
C ALA A 12 3.25 0.58 3.17
N CYS A 13 2.87 -0.25 2.19
CA CYS A 13 1.49 -0.40 1.76
C CYS A 13 0.74 -1.40 2.64
N GLN A 14 -0.47 -1.03 3.07
CA GLN A 14 -1.38 -1.88 3.84
C GLN A 14 -2.55 -2.42 3.00
N CYS A 15 -2.52 -2.23 1.69
CA CYS A 15 -3.57 -2.77 0.83
C CYS A 15 -3.45 -4.29 0.70
N THR A 16 -4.59 -4.96 0.70
CA THR A 16 -4.74 -6.33 0.21
C THR A 16 -4.99 -6.31 -1.29
N VAL A 17 -4.45 -7.31 -1.98
CA VAL A 17 -4.57 -7.52 -3.41
C VAL A 17 -5.13 -8.90 -3.68
N SER A 18 -5.81 -9.03 -4.81
CA SER A 18 -6.34 -10.30 -5.26
C SER A 18 -5.23 -11.29 -5.56
N SER A 19 -5.61 -12.55 -5.47
CA SER A 19 -4.85 -13.74 -5.81
C SER A 19 -4.28 -13.69 -7.22
N GLY A 20 -3.01 -13.30 -7.36
CA GLY A 20 -2.32 -13.17 -8.64
C GLY A 20 -1.75 -11.77 -8.90
N GLU A 21 -2.23 -10.76 -8.17
CA GLU A 21 -1.62 -9.45 -8.14
C GLU A 21 -0.61 -9.35 -6.99
N GLN A 22 0.52 -8.70 -7.27
CA GLN A 22 1.58 -8.44 -6.28
C GLN A 22 1.50 -7.02 -5.72
N TYR A 23 0.89 -6.09 -6.47
CA TYR A 23 0.83 -4.68 -6.11
C TYR A 23 -0.57 -4.14 -6.34
N CYS A 24 -1.06 -3.33 -5.41
CA CYS A 24 -2.40 -2.73 -5.53
C CYS A 24 -2.48 -1.66 -6.61
N SER A 25 -1.34 -1.08 -6.99
CA SER A 25 -1.23 -0.05 -8.03
C SER A 25 0.18 -0.05 -8.62
N ASP A 26 0.33 0.54 -9.80
CA ASP A 26 1.62 0.74 -10.47
C ASP A 26 2.58 1.56 -9.60
N SER A 27 2.08 2.56 -8.86
CA SER A 27 2.89 3.35 -7.92
C SER A 27 3.60 2.49 -6.88
N CYS A 28 2.94 1.45 -6.35
CA CYS A 28 3.56 0.52 -5.39
C CYS A 28 4.57 -0.43 -6.06
N ARG A 29 4.35 -0.79 -7.32
CA ARG A 29 5.27 -1.64 -8.09
C ARG A 29 6.56 -0.89 -8.38
N GLU A 30 6.44 0.34 -8.84
CA GLU A 30 7.58 1.21 -9.13
C GLU A 30 8.34 1.49 -7.84
N ALA A 31 7.64 1.94 -6.78
CA ALA A 31 8.23 2.25 -5.47
C ALA A 31 8.99 1.04 -4.89
N ALA A 32 8.36 -0.14 -4.84
CA ALA A 32 9.00 -1.36 -4.33
C ALA A 32 10.23 -1.82 -5.13
N GLY A 33 10.31 -1.43 -6.41
CA GLY A 33 11.46 -1.69 -7.28
C GLY A 33 12.58 -0.65 -7.17
N THR A 34 12.36 0.47 -6.48
CA THR A 34 13.40 1.49 -6.27
C THR A 34 14.13 1.26 -4.95
N ASP A 35 15.46 1.32 -4.99
CA ASP A 35 16.31 1.32 -3.78
C ASP A 35 16.26 2.68 -3.03
N ARG A 36 15.49 3.65 -3.55
CA ARG A 36 15.27 4.90 -2.82
C ARG A 36 14.50 4.54 -1.56
N VAL A 37 15.03 4.93 -0.41
CA VAL A 37 14.36 4.83 0.90
C VAL A 37 12.90 5.18 0.72
N GLU A 38 12.06 4.15 0.63
CA GLU A 38 10.63 4.29 0.50
C GLU A 38 10.22 5.12 1.72
N GLY A 39 9.72 6.33 1.46
CA GLY A 39 9.21 7.16 2.55
C GLY A 39 8.20 6.34 3.36
N PRO A 40 7.99 6.62 4.66
CA PRO A 40 7.11 5.81 5.51
C PRO A 40 5.63 5.80 5.05
N PHE A 41 5.30 6.47 3.94
CA PHE A 41 3.96 6.66 3.44
C PHE A 41 3.80 6.05 2.06
N CYS A 42 2.86 5.12 1.94
CA CYS A 42 2.41 4.67 0.64
C CYS A 42 1.57 5.76 -0.06
N GLU A 43 1.82 5.93 -1.36
CA GLU A 43 1.13 6.91 -2.21
C GLU A 43 0.18 6.31 -3.25
N CYS A 44 -0.19 5.03 -3.08
CA CYS A 44 -1.14 4.37 -3.96
C CYS A 44 -2.55 5.00 -4.00
N GLY A 45 -2.87 5.92 -3.10
CA GLY A 45 -4.16 6.62 -3.05
C GLY A 45 -5.33 5.78 -2.53
N HIS A 46 -5.12 4.52 -2.13
CA HIS A 46 -6.18 3.67 -1.60
C HIS A 46 -6.56 4.05 -0.17
N ALA A 47 -7.83 3.83 0.18
CA ALA A 47 -8.37 4.09 1.51
C ALA A 47 -7.54 3.44 2.63
N ALA A 48 -7.09 2.19 2.44
CA ALA A 48 -6.25 1.48 3.41
C ALA A 48 -4.93 2.21 3.71
N CYS A 49 -4.34 2.87 2.71
CA CYS A 49 -3.11 3.65 2.89
C CYS A 49 -3.41 5.11 3.27
N ALA A 50 -4.53 5.66 2.81
CA ALA A 50 -4.99 7.01 3.15
C ALA A 50 -5.25 7.14 4.66
N SER A 51 -5.82 6.10 5.29
CA SER A 51 -6.03 6.06 6.74
C SER A 51 -4.72 6.12 7.55
N ASN A 52 -3.59 5.68 6.99
CA ASN A 52 -2.29 5.74 7.66
C ASN A 52 -1.53 7.05 7.42
N ARG A 53 -1.82 7.75 6.31
CA ARG A 53 -1.33 9.13 6.13
C ARG A 53 -2.02 10.12 7.08
N ALA A 54 -3.25 9.80 7.49
CA ALA A 54 -4.05 10.60 8.42
C ALA A 54 -3.76 10.30 9.90
N GLY A 55 -2.64 9.64 10.22
CA GLY A 55 -2.17 9.45 11.60
C GLY A 55 -1.69 10.74 12.30
N GLY A 56 -1.90 11.91 11.68
CA GLY A 56 -1.78 13.22 12.30
C GLY A 56 -3.13 13.95 12.25
N GLU A 57 -3.92 13.77 13.31
CA GLU A 57 -4.76 14.84 13.89
C GLU A 57 -5.93 15.36 13.03
N GLY A 58 -6.98 14.55 12.96
CA GLY A 58 -8.35 15.07 12.98
C GLY A 58 -8.86 15.08 14.42
N GLY A 59 -8.79 16.22 15.12
CA GLY A 59 -9.35 16.39 16.45
C GLY A 59 -9.88 17.80 16.68
N GLY A 60 -11.21 17.95 16.77
CA GLY A 60 -11.90 19.11 17.35
C GLY A 60 -12.69 19.97 16.38
#